data_AF-A0A4R6GT96-F1
#
_entry.id   AF-A0A4R6GT96-F1
#
_cell.length_a   1.000
_cell.length_b   1.000
_cell.length_c   1.000
_cell.angle_alpha   90.00
_cell.angle_beta   90.00
_cell.angle_gamma   90.00
#
_symmetry.space_group_name_H-M   'P 1'
#
loop_
_entity.id
_entity.type
_entity.pdbx_description
1 polymer ?
#
loop_
_entity_poly.entity_id
_entity_poly.type
_entity_poly.pdbx_seq_one_letter_code
_entity_poly.pdbx_strand_id
1 'polypeptide(L)'
;MKPTFEVADVLRNQRYRLNELCANSWQLRTLQALSVCRTAALGGHVDVCDNTSCGKLHISYNSCRNRHCPKCQGHKREQWMQAREKELFRTSYYHLVFTLPDDLNRLALHRPKLVYHLLFQTAWQVVKAFAANPKFIGAAPGMIAILHTWGQNLSLHPHL
;
A
#
# COMPACT_ATOMS: atom_id res chain seq x y z
N MET A 1 12.20 -15.33 -9.00
CA MET A 1 12.97 -15.94 -7.90
C MET A 1 12.16 -15.79 -6.61
N LYS A 2 11.94 -16.87 -5.84
CA LYS A 2 11.24 -16.78 -4.56
C LYS A 2 12.27 -16.35 -3.49
N PRO A 3 12.01 -15.30 -2.70
CA PRO A 3 12.98 -14.84 -1.71
C PRO A 3 13.13 -15.86 -0.58
N THR A 4 14.33 -15.97 0.00
CA THR A 4 14.61 -16.85 1.15
C THR A 4 13.83 -16.44 2.38
N PHE A 5 13.60 -15.14 2.57
CA PHE A 5 12.84 -14.58 3.67
C PHE A 5 11.72 -13.68 3.15
N GLU A 6 10.60 -13.68 3.86
CA GLU A 6 9.46 -12.80 3.61
C GLU A 6 9.29 -11.80 4.75
N VAL A 7 8.51 -10.75 4.51
CA VAL A 7 8.17 -9.73 5.53
C VAL A 7 7.63 -10.38 6.82
N ALA A 8 6.84 -11.45 6.69
CA ALA A 8 6.26 -12.14 7.84
C ALA A 8 7.33 -12.81 8.72
N ASP A 9 8.45 -13.28 8.15
CA ASP A 9 9.56 -13.87 8.91
C ASP A 9 10.23 -12.83 9.80
N VAL A 10 10.53 -11.65 9.24
CA VAL A 10 11.12 -10.53 9.97
C VAL A 10 10.20 -10.09 11.13
N LEU A 11 8.90 -9.97 10.86
CA LEU A 11 7.92 -9.57 11.87
C LEU A 11 7.77 -10.60 13.00
N ARG A 12 7.82 -11.90 12.68
CA ARG A 12 7.81 -12.95 13.70
C ARG A 12 9.05 -12.89 14.59
N ASN A 13 10.22 -12.64 14.01
CA ASN A 13 11.47 -12.50 14.75
C ASN A 13 11.47 -11.27 15.68
N GLN A 14 10.73 -10.22 15.34
CA GLN A 14 10.64 -8.99 16.13
C GLN A 14 9.35 -8.87 16.96
N ARG A 15 8.57 -9.94 17.11
CA ARG A 15 7.19 -9.90 17.65
C ARG A 15 7.05 -9.18 18.99
N TYR A 16 8.02 -9.32 19.89
CA TYR A 16 8.01 -8.69 21.21
C TYR A 16 8.31 -7.19 21.20
N ARG A 17 8.99 -6.71 20.15
CA ARG A 17 9.38 -5.30 19.99
C ARG A 17 8.39 -4.50 19.16
N LEU A 18 7.41 -5.14 18.51
CA LEU A 18 6.48 -4.45 17.61
C LEU A 18 5.71 -3.32 18.32
N ASN A 19 5.38 -3.48 19.59
CA ASN A 19 4.66 -2.46 20.36
C ASN A 19 5.51 -1.19 20.54
N GLU A 20 6.82 -1.34 20.75
CA GLU A 20 7.76 -0.23 20.93
C GLU A 20 8.09 0.48 19.60
N LEU A 21 8.03 -0.26 18.50
CA LEU A 21 8.39 0.24 17.17
C LEU A 21 7.22 0.93 16.43
N CYS A 22 5.99 0.77 16.90
CA CYS A 22 4.79 1.32 16.25
C CYS A 22 4.38 2.67 16.86
N ALA A 23 4.17 3.68 16.01
CA ALA A 23 3.72 5.01 16.42
C ALA A 23 2.24 5.07 16.83
N ASN A 24 1.44 4.05 16.46
CA ASN A 24 0.02 3.95 16.80
C ASN A 24 -0.51 2.50 16.74
N SER A 25 -1.70 2.27 17.31
CA SER A 25 -2.33 0.94 17.38
C SER A 25 -2.69 0.34 16.02
N TRP A 26 -2.91 1.16 15.00
CA TRP A 26 -3.24 0.68 13.66
C TRP A 26 -2.03 0.04 12.98
N GLN A 27 -0.83 0.61 13.15
CA GLN A 27 0.42 0.00 12.69
C GLN A 27 0.63 -1.35 13.39
N LEU A 28 0.49 -1.40 14.71
CA LEU A 28 0.65 -2.64 15.49
C LEU A 28 -0.28 -3.76 15.00
N ARG A 29 -1.59 -3.49 14.89
CA ARG A 29 -2.56 -4.47 14.37
C ARG A 29 -2.24 -4.92 12.95
N THR A 30 -1.72 -4.01 12.11
CA THR A 30 -1.31 -4.33 10.74
C THR A 30 -0.13 -5.29 10.76
N LEU A 31 0.95 -4.98 11.49
CA LEU A 31 2.14 -5.81 11.56
C LEU A 31 1.82 -7.19 12.18
N GLN A 32 0.97 -7.24 13.20
CA GLN A 32 0.47 -8.49 13.76
C GLN A 32 -0.27 -9.33 12.71
N ALA A 33 -1.21 -8.75 11.97
CA ALA A 33 -1.93 -9.46 10.91
C ALA A 33 -0.99 -10.02 9.83
N LEU A 34 0.03 -9.25 9.44
CA LEU A 34 1.05 -9.68 8.48
C LEU A 34 1.90 -10.85 9.03
N SER A 35 2.25 -10.82 10.31
CA SER A 35 3.11 -11.84 10.95
C SER A 35 2.50 -13.24 10.99
N VAL A 36 1.17 -13.34 11.07
CA VAL A 36 0.43 -14.63 11.12
C VAL A 36 -0.17 -15.02 9.78
N CYS A 37 0.00 -14.21 8.74
CA CYS A 37 -0.60 -14.43 7.43
C CYS A 37 -0.09 -15.73 6.77
N ARG A 38 -1.01 -16.56 6.25
CA ARG A 38 -0.73 -17.85 5.62
C ARG A 38 -0.01 -18.83 6.58
N THR A 39 -0.46 -18.85 7.84
CA THR A 39 0.00 -19.82 8.85
C THR A 39 -1.20 -20.53 9.48
N ALA A 40 -0.95 -21.61 10.20
CA ALA A 40 -1.97 -22.35 10.93
C ALA A 40 -2.76 -21.50 11.95
N ALA A 41 -2.20 -20.38 12.41
CA ALA A 41 -2.87 -19.46 13.34
C ALA A 41 -4.16 -18.82 12.75
N LEU A 42 -4.32 -18.82 11.42
CA LEU A 42 -5.52 -18.34 10.74
C LEU A 42 -6.42 -19.48 10.25
N GLY A 43 -6.10 -20.73 10.60
CA GLY A 43 -6.71 -21.92 10.02
C GLY A 43 -6.31 -22.14 8.56
N GLY A 44 -6.90 -23.16 7.95
CA GLY A 44 -6.63 -23.52 6.56
C GLY A 44 -7.55 -24.62 6.06
N HIS A 45 -7.28 -25.04 4.83
CA HIS A 45 -7.97 -26.12 4.14
C HIS A 45 -6.98 -27.26 3.88
N VAL A 46 -7.49 -28.48 3.95
CA VAL A 46 -6.76 -29.68 3.58
C VAL A 46 -7.53 -30.31 2.44
N ASP A 47 -6.97 -30.19 1.24
CA ASP A 47 -7.52 -30.76 0.02
C ASP A 47 -6.79 -32.06 -0.31
N VAL A 48 -7.49 -33.05 -0.83
CA VAL A 48 -6.91 -34.30 -1.32
C VAL A 48 -7.10 -34.37 -2.82
N CYS A 49 -6.07 -34.79 -3.55
CA CYS A 49 -6.20 -35.07 -4.97
C CYS A 49 -7.18 -36.24 -5.18
N ASP A 50 -8.23 -35.98 -5.95
CA ASP A 50 -9.30 -36.93 -6.28
C ASP A 50 -8.86 -38.04 -7.25
N ASN A 51 -7.69 -37.90 -7.87
CA ASN A 51 -7.06 -38.99 -8.61
C ASN A 51 -6.65 -40.11 -7.65
N THR A 52 -7.30 -41.27 -7.80
CA THR A 52 -7.12 -42.49 -7.00
C THR A 52 -5.69 -43.04 -6.99
N SER A 53 -4.89 -42.75 -8.02
CA SER A 53 -3.47 -43.13 -8.08
C SER A 53 -2.52 -42.10 -7.44
N CYS A 54 -2.98 -40.88 -7.16
CA CYS A 54 -2.18 -39.78 -6.63
C CYS A 54 -2.37 -39.60 -5.11
N GLY A 55 -3.63 -39.39 -4.66
CA GLY A 55 -3.99 -39.22 -3.24
C GLY A 55 -3.26 -38.10 -2.49
N LYS A 56 -2.56 -37.20 -3.18
CA LYS A 56 -1.71 -36.18 -2.56
C LYS A 56 -2.52 -35.16 -1.77
N LEU A 57 -2.07 -34.88 -0.54
CA LEU A 57 -2.63 -33.83 0.30
C LEU A 57 -2.03 -32.47 -0.04
N HIS A 58 -2.90 -31.46 -0.10
CA HIS A 58 -2.56 -30.06 -0.31
C HIS A 58 -3.09 -29.26 0.88
N ILE A 59 -2.18 -28.64 1.64
CA ILE A 59 -2.53 -27.79 2.77
C ILE A 59 -2.43 -26.34 2.33
N SER A 60 -3.51 -25.58 2.50
CA SER A 60 -3.55 -24.15 2.19
C SER A 60 -4.01 -23.33 3.40
N TYR A 61 -3.16 -22.42 3.88
CA TYR A 61 -3.50 -21.56 5.02
C TYR A 61 -4.25 -20.30 4.61
N ASN A 62 -5.13 -19.83 5.49
CA ASN A 62 -5.92 -18.64 5.26
C ASN A 62 -5.08 -17.36 5.21
N SER A 63 -5.58 -16.40 4.44
CA SER A 63 -4.96 -15.09 4.27
C SER A 63 -5.38 -14.13 5.38
N CYS A 64 -4.49 -13.24 5.83
CA CYS A 64 -4.85 -12.22 6.84
C CYS A 64 -5.80 -11.14 6.31
N ARG A 65 -6.02 -11.09 4.98
CA ARG A 65 -6.86 -10.12 4.26
C ARG A 65 -6.49 -8.63 4.46
N ASN A 66 -5.46 -8.31 5.24
CA ASN A 66 -5.01 -6.93 5.43
C ASN A 66 -4.50 -6.34 4.10
N ARG A 67 -4.89 -5.09 3.81
CA ARG A 67 -4.55 -4.38 2.57
C ARG A 67 -3.05 -4.15 2.37
N HIS A 68 -2.28 -4.14 3.45
CA HIS A 68 -0.82 -3.95 3.42
C HIS A 68 -0.06 -5.26 3.28
N CYS A 69 -0.74 -6.41 3.28
CA CYS A 69 -0.07 -7.68 3.16
C CYS A 69 0.37 -7.91 1.70
N PRO A 70 1.68 -8.14 1.46
CA PRO A 70 2.20 -8.33 0.10
C PRO A 70 1.69 -9.61 -0.58
N LYS A 71 1.01 -10.51 0.17
CA LYS A 71 0.52 -11.80 -0.33
C LYS A 71 -0.97 -11.86 -0.63
N CYS A 72 -1.79 -11.02 -0.01
CA CYS A 72 -3.25 -11.26 0.05
C CYS A 72 -4.05 -10.54 -1.04
N GLN A 73 -3.63 -9.34 -1.43
CA GLN A 73 -4.49 -8.42 -2.19
C GLN A 73 -3.90 -8.03 -3.56
N GLY A 74 -2.97 -8.83 -4.10
CA GLY A 74 -2.35 -8.57 -5.41
C GLY A 74 -3.38 -8.45 -6.55
N HIS A 75 -4.41 -9.31 -6.55
CA HIS A 75 -5.49 -9.24 -7.54
C HIS A 75 -6.31 -7.94 -7.47
N LYS A 76 -6.49 -7.36 -6.27
CA LYS A 76 -7.20 -6.07 -6.12
C LYS A 76 -6.38 -4.91 -6.68
N ARG A 77 -5.06 -4.96 -6.53
CA ARG A 77 -4.15 -3.98 -7.15
C ARG A 77 -4.29 -4.02 -8.67
N GLU A 78 -4.29 -5.21 -9.24
CA GLU A 78 -4.48 -5.41 -10.68
C GLU A 78 -5.83 -4.88 -11.18
N GLN A 79 -6.92 -5.24 -10.49
CA GLN A 79 -8.26 -4.72 -10.80
C GLN A 79 -8.32 -3.19 -10.73
N TRP A 80 -7.67 -2.59 -9.73
CA TRP A 80 -7.61 -1.13 -9.60
C TRP A 80 -6.83 -0.50 -10.76
N MET A 81 -5.68 -1.07 -11.16
CA MET A 81 -4.90 -0.58 -12.30
C MET A 81 -5.72 -0.61 -13.59
N GLN A 82 -6.36 -1.73 -13.89
CA GLN A 82 -7.23 -1.87 -15.08
C GLN A 82 -8.40 -0.88 -15.07
N ALA A 83 -8.93 -0.53 -13.89
CA ALA A 83 -9.97 0.49 -13.78
C ALA A 83 -9.42 1.90 -14.07
N ARG A 84 -8.21 2.23 -13.61
CA ARG A 84 -7.55 3.52 -13.90
C ARG A 84 -7.16 3.65 -15.37
N GLU A 85 -6.68 2.59 -16.00
CA GLU A 85 -6.32 2.59 -17.42
C GLU A 85 -7.51 2.93 -18.32
N LYS A 86 -8.72 2.51 -17.95
CA LYS A 86 -9.97 2.81 -18.69
C LYS A 86 -10.39 4.28 -18.60
N GLU A 87 -9.88 5.03 -17.62
CA GLU A 87 -10.19 6.45 -17.42
C GLU A 87 -9.24 7.36 -18.22
N LEU A 88 -8.22 6.79 -18.88
CA LEU A 88 -7.20 7.55 -19.59
C LEU A 88 -7.71 8.03 -20.96
N PHE A 89 -7.62 9.34 -21.18
CA PHE A 89 -7.80 9.97 -22.49
C PHE A 89 -6.53 9.86 -23.36
N ARG A 90 -6.70 9.90 -24.69
CA ARG A 90 -5.59 9.99 -25.66
C ARG A 90 -5.05 11.42 -25.71
N THR A 91 -4.33 11.82 -24.67
CA THR A 91 -3.73 13.15 -24.51
C THR A 91 -2.34 13.07 -23.87
N SER A 92 -1.66 14.20 -23.73
CA SER A 92 -0.39 14.30 -23.01
C SER A 92 -0.61 14.25 -21.50
N TYR A 93 0.23 13.48 -20.81
CA TYR A 93 0.24 13.38 -19.36
C TYR A 93 1.55 13.95 -18.82
N TYR A 94 1.46 14.62 -17.67
CA TYR A 94 2.60 15.16 -16.94
C TYR A 94 2.70 14.48 -15.58
N HIS A 95 3.91 14.06 -15.22
CA HIS A 95 4.19 13.50 -13.90
C HIS A 95 4.67 14.62 -12.99
N LEU A 96 3.89 14.92 -11.96
CA LEU A 96 4.21 15.92 -10.94
C LEU A 96 4.46 15.20 -9.63
N VAL A 97 5.48 15.64 -8.88
CA VAL A 97 5.81 15.10 -7.56
C VAL A 97 5.61 16.18 -6.52
N PHE A 98 4.81 15.89 -5.49
CA PHE A 98 4.62 16.77 -4.34
C PHE A 98 5.21 16.12 -3.10
N THR A 99 6.35 16.62 -2.62
CA THR A 99 7.02 16.06 -1.45
C THR A 99 6.61 16.78 -0.17
N LEU A 100 6.23 16.02 0.85
CA LEU A 100 5.97 16.54 2.19
C LEU A 100 7.30 16.96 2.85
N PRO A 101 7.40 18.15 3.45
CA PRO A 101 8.55 18.53 4.27
C PRO A 101 8.81 17.53 5.39
N ASP A 102 10.09 17.21 5.62
CA ASP A 102 10.53 16.22 6.61
C ASP A 102 10.22 16.63 8.05
N ASP A 103 10.12 17.93 8.35
CA ASP A 103 9.62 18.45 9.62
C ASP A 103 8.24 17.88 10.01
N LEU A 104 7.42 17.50 9.03
CA LEU A 104 6.08 16.95 9.23
C LEU A 104 6.06 15.42 9.37
N ASN A 105 7.20 14.74 9.25
CA ASN A 105 7.31 13.28 9.30
C ASN A 105 6.74 12.68 10.59
N ARG A 106 7.05 13.29 11.74
CA ARG A 106 6.52 12.82 13.03
C ARG A 106 5.00 12.92 13.08
N LEU A 107 4.44 14.01 12.56
CA LEU A 107 3.00 14.18 12.48
C LEU A 107 2.38 13.19 11.49
N ALA A 108 3.04 12.90 10.36
CA ALA A 108 2.60 11.90 9.38
C ALA A 108 2.51 10.48 9.99
N LEU A 109 3.41 10.12 10.91
CA LEU A 109 3.37 8.83 11.60
C LEU A 109 2.24 8.73 12.63
N HIS A 110 2.00 9.79 13.41
CA HIS A 110 0.99 9.78 14.47
C HIS A 110 -0.42 10.12 13.98
N ARG A 111 -0.55 10.99 12.97
CA ARG A 111 -1.81 11.48 12.40
C ARG A 111 -1.86 11.32 10.87
N PRO A 112 -1.59 10.11 10.32
CA PRO A 112 -1.46 9.91 8.87
C PRO A 112 -2.70 10.32 8.08
N LYS A 113 -3.90 10.05 8.61
CA LYS A 113 -5.16 10.41 7.94
C LYS A 113 -5.27 11.92 7.71
N LEU A 114 -4.91 12.72 8.72
CA LEU A 114 -4.98 14.18 8.63
C LEU A 114 -3.93 14.70 7.64
N VAL A 115 -2.67 14.31 7.85
CA VAL A 115 -1.54 14.82 7.05
C VAL A 115 -1.69 14.45 5.59
N TYR A 116 -1.98 13.19 5.28
CA TYR A 116 -2.09 12.77 3.88
C TYR A 116 -3.34 13.35 3.22
N HIS A 117 -4.46 13.51 3.95
CA HIS A 117 -5.63 14.19 3.40
C HIS A 117 -5.30 15.64 2.99
N LEU A 118 -4.59 16.38 3.85
CA LEU A 118 -4.13 17.73 3.53
C LEU A 118 -3.16 17.73 2.35
N LEU A 119 -2.22 16.78 2.27
CA LEU A 119 -1.29 16.67 1.15
C LEU A 119 -2.04 16.50 -0.19
N PHE A 120 -3.03 15.60 -0.27
CA PHE A 120 -3.87 15.44 -1.46
C PHE A 120 -4.67 16.71 -1.81
N GLN A 121 -5.26 17.36 -0.80
CA GLN A 121 -6.01 18.59 -1.02
C GLN A 121 -5.12 19.72 -1.54
N THR A 122 -3.96 19.92 -0.92
CA THR A 122 -3.00 20.97 -1.29
C THR A 122 -2.42 20.72 -2.68
N ALA A 123 -2.01 19.49 -3.01
CA ALA A 123 -1.54 19.15 -4.35
C ALA A 123 -2.60 19.45 -5.42
N TRP A 124 -3.86 19.07 -5.17
CA TRP A 124 -4.96 19.37 -6.09
C TRP A 124 -5.26 20.87 -6.21
N GLN A 125 -5.18 21.63 -5.12
CA GLN A 125 -5.34 23.08 -5.14
C GLN A 125 -4.28 23.75 -6.01
N VAL A 126 -3.01 23.32 -5.88
CA VAL A 126 -1.91 23.82 -6.71
C VAL A 126 -2.18 23.52 -8.19
N VAL A 127 -2.47 22.26 -8.55
CA VAL A 127 -2.76 21.88 -9.95
C VAL A 127 -3.91 22.69 -10.53
N LYS A 128 -5.01 22.85 -9.79
CA LYS A 128 -6.15 23.67 -10.23
C LYS A 128 -5.79 25.13 -10.44
N ALA A 129 -5.05 25.73 -9.50
CA ALA A 129 -4.70 27.14 -9.59
C ALA A 129 -3.83 27.44 -10.82
N PHE A 130 -2.84 26.58 -11.12
CA PHE A 130 -2.01 26.73 -12.32
C PHE A 130 -2.80 26.46 -13.61
N ALA A 131 -3.64 25.44 -13.63
CA ALA A 131 -4.41 25.08 -14.82
C ALA A 131 -5.47 26.12 -15.20
N ALA A 132 -6.10 26.75 -14.20
CA ALA A 132 -7.11 27.77 -14.40
C ALA A 132 -6.54 29.10 -14.94
N ASN A 133 -5.23 29.32 -14.85
CA ASN A 133 -4.60 30.55 -15.33
C ASN A 133 -4.59 30.58 -16.87
N PRO A 134 -5.28 31.53 -17.52
CA PRO A 134 -5.34 31.62 -18.98
C PRO A 134 -4.00 31.94 -19.65
N LYS A 135 -3.05 32.53 -18.91
CA LYS A 135 -1.69 32.79 -19.42
C LYS A 135 -0.82 31.53 -19.46
N PHE A 136 -1.24 30.46 -18.79
CA PHE A 136 -0.55 29.18 -18.78
C PHE A 136 -1.35 28.15 -19.56
N ILE A 137 -2.27 27.44 -18.90
CA ILE A 137 -3.02 26.34 -19.51
C ILE A 137 -4.42 26.80 -19.93
N GLY A 138 -5.11 27.55 -19.07
CA GLY A 138 -6.48 28.00 -19.33
C GLY A 138 -7.50 26.87 -19.54
N ALA A 139 -7.29 25.71 -18.92
CA ALA A 139 -8.14 24.53 -19.11
C ALA A 139 -8.53 23.87 -17.78
N ALA A 140 -9.57 23.04 -17.82
CA ALA A 140 -9.95 22.21 -16.68
C ALA A 140 -8.95 21.05 -16.53
N PRO A 141 -8.23 20.94 -15.39
CA PRO A 141 -7.31 19.84 -15.18
C PRO A 141 -8.02 18.57 -14.70
N GLY A 142 -7.35 17.43 -14.87
CA GLY A 142 -7.63 16.18 -14.17
C GLY A 142 -6.35 15.64 -13.54
N MET A 143 -6.47 14.83 -12.49
CA MET A 143 -5.32 14.23 -11.82
C MET A 143 -5.68 12.86 -11.25
N ILE A 144 -4.78 11.89 -11.45
CA ILE A 144 -4.68 10.67 -10.64
C ILE A 144 -3.45 10.86 -9.76
N ALA A 145 -3.61 10.73 -8.45
CA ALA A 145 -2.52 10.88 -7.49
C ALA A 145 -2.34 9.60 -6.67
N ILE A 146 -1.09 9.24 -6.39
CA ILE A 146 -0.72 8.03 -5.66
C ILE A 146 0.13 8.44 -4.47
N LEU A 147 -0.26 8.02 -3.27
CA LEU A 147 0.56 8.29 -2.08
C LEU A 147 1.70 7.28 -1.98
N HIS A 148 2.91 7.78 -2.05
CA HIS A 148 4.13 7.09 -1.66
C HIS A 148 4.55 7.58 -0.28
N THR A 149 4.92 6.67 0.63
CA THR A 149 5.29 7.04 2.02
C THR A 149 6.76 6.80 2.34
N TRP A 150 7.50 6.12 1.46
CA TRP A 150 8.87 5.68 1.72
C TRP A 150 9.76 6.02 0.53
N GLY A 151 10.97 6.48 0.82
CA GLY A 151 12.04 6.65 -0.16
C GLY A 151 12.74 5.34 -0.49
N GLN A 152 13.66 5.38 -1.46
CA GLN A 152 14.45 4.22 -1.88
C GLN A 152 15.28 3.61 -0.74
N ASN A 153 15.74 4.43 0.20
CA ASN A 153 16.48 4.01 1.39
C ASN A 153 15.57 3.57 2.55
N LEU A 154 14.26 3.40 2.32
CA LEU A 154 13.26 3.06 3.33
C LEU A 154 13.15 4.07 4.49
N SER A 155 13.59 5.31 4.27
CA SER A 155 13.24 6.43 5.16
C SER A 155 11.83 6.93 4.86
N LEU A 156 11.15 7.45 5.88
CA LEU A 156 9.84 8.06 5.70
C LEU A 156 10.00 9.29 4.79
N HIS A 157 9.35 9.25 3.64
CA HIS A 157 9.44 10.29 2.61
C HIS A 157 8.09 10.41 1.90
N PRO A 158 7.06 11.00 2.54
CA PRO A 158 5.74 11.07 1.96
C PRO A 158 5.71 11.99 0.75
N HIS A 159 5.25 11.47 -0.38
CA HIS A 159 5.05 12.23 -1.61
C HIS A 159 3.84 11.73 -2.39
N LEU A 160 3.27 12.59 -3.22
CA LEU A 160 2.28 12.26 -4.23
C LEU A 160 2.89 12.22 -5.62
#